data_AF-A0A094G4G1-F1
#
_entry.id   AF-A0A094G4G1-F1
#
_cell.length_a   1.000
_cell.length_b   1.000
_cell.length_c   1.000
_cell.angle_alpha   90.00
_cell.angle_beta   90.00
_cell.angle_gamma   90.00
#
_symmetry.space_group_name_H-M   'P 1'
#
loop_
_entity.id
_entity.type
_entity.pdbx_description
1 polymer ?
#
loop_
_entity_poly.entity_id
_entity_poly.type
_entity_poly.pdbx_seq_one_letter_code
_entity_poly.pdbx_strand_id
1 'polypeptide(L)'
;MATLFATAAKTVASLARGIERLSREMTLLLAEVRTLLAANEALSKRRRAKKARIRQGGALTVKDAQDILAQKEVNEQVQHEKRSREDRQNEGQTRGRRCSTCGRTGHYAPRCPKAVHVSSPLDSK
;
A
#
# COMPACT_ATOMS: atom_id res chain seq x y z
N MET A 1 -16.58 -41.56 -56.62
CA MET A 1 -17.49 -40.49 -56.11
C MET A 1 -17.58 -40.48 -54.59
N ALA A 2 -17.97 -41.56 -53.91
CA ALA A 2 -18.12 -41.58 -52.44
C ALA A 2 -16.84 -41.21 -51.64
N THR A 3 -15.66 -41.63 -52.11
CA THR A 3 -14.37 -41.29 -51.47
C THR A 3 -14.02 -39.80 -51.54
N LEU A 4 -14.33 -39.13 -52.66
CA LEU A 4 -14.12 -37.70 -52.84
C LEU A 4 -15.03 -36.86 -51.93
N PHE A 5 -16.29 -37.27 -51.76
CA PHE A 5 -17.19 -36.62 -50.80
C PHE A 5 -16.72 -36.81 -49.36
N ALA A 6 -16.25 -38.00 -48.99
CA ALA A 6 -15.76 -38.29 -47.65
C ALA A 6 -14.47 -37.50 -47.30
N THR A 7 -13.56 -37.30 -48.25
CA THR A 7 -12.36 -36.48 -48.04
C THR A 7 -12.71 -35.00 -47.96
N ALA A 8 -13.60 -34.50 -48.82
CA ALA A 8 -14.09 -33.11 -48.77
C ALA A 8 -14.79 -32.79 -47.44
N ALA A 9 -15.60 -33.71 -46.90
CA ALA A 9 -16.24 -33.52 -45.60
C ALA A 9 -15.21 -33.45 -44.46
N LYS A 10 -14.17 -34.28 -44.50
CA LYS A 10 -13.09 -34.27 -43.49
C LYS A 10 -12.27 -32.99 -43.52
N THR A 11 -11.93 -32.48 -44.70
CA THR A 11 -11.17 -31.23 -44.83
C THR A 11 -11.99 -30.05 -44.32
N VAL A 12 -13.27 -29.94 -44.67
CA VAL A 12 -14.18 -28.91 -44.15
C VAL A 12 -14.30 -29.00 -42.62
N ALA A 13 -14.44 -30.21 -42.07
CA ALA A 13 -14.50 -30.40 -40.62
C ALA A 13 -13.20 -29.97 -39.90
N SER A 14 -12.04 -30.24 -40.49
CA SER A 14 -10.76 -29.78 -39.95
C SER A 14 -10.61 -28.25 -39.99
N LEU A 15 -11.07 -27.63 -41.08
CA LEU A 15 -11.08 -26.18 -41.24
C LEU A 15 -11.99 -25.51 -40.21
N ALA A 16 -13.19 -26.04 -39.99
CA ALA A 16 -14.13 -25.54 -38.99
C ALA A 16 -13.51 -25.55 -37.58
N ARG A 17 -12.83 -26.63 -37.19
CA ARG A 17 -12.11 -26.72 -35.91
C ARG A 17 -10.96 -25.72 -35.81
N GLY A 18 -10.26 -25.47 -36.91
CA GLY A 18 -9.22 -24.44 -36.99
C GLY A 18 -9.79 -23.04 -36.76
N ILE A 19 -10.91 -22.71 -37.42
CA ILE A 19 -11.59 -21.42 -37.26
C ILE A 19 -12.12 -21.25 -35.83
N GLU A 20 -12.63 -22.31 -35.21
CA GLU A 20 -13.09 -22.26 -33.81
C GLU A 20 -11.95 -21.97 -32.81
N ARG A 21 -10.75 -22.51 -33.06
CA ARG A 21 -9.57 -22.19 -32.24
C ARG A 21 -9.16 -20.74 -32.42
N LEU A 22 -9.09 -20.27 -33.66
CA LEU A 22 -8.75 -18.89 -33.98
C LEU A 22 -9.76 -17.90 -33.40
N SER A 23 -11.06 -18.21 -33.44
CA SER A 23 -12.08 -17.33 -32.89
C SER A 23 -11.93 -17.18 -31.37
N ARG A 24 -11.61 -18.27 -30.66
CA ARG A 24 -11.32 -18.25 -29.22
C ARG A 24 -10.08 -17.44 -28.87
N GLU A 25 -9.01 -17.57 -29.66
CA GLU A 25 -7.81 -16.76 -29.46
C GLU A 25 -8.10 -15.28 -29.76
N MET A 26 -8.85 -15.01 -30.82
CA MET A 26 -9.24 -13.64 -31.20
C MET A 26 -10.09 -12.98 -30.12
N THR A 27 -11.01 -13.69 -29.46
CA THR A 27 -11.79 -13.10 -28.36
C THR A 27 -10.91 -12.73 -27.17
N LEU A 28 -9.93 -13.56 -26.81
CA LEU A 28 -8.95 -13.26 -25.76
C LEU A 28 -8.10 -12.04 -26.14
N LEU A 29 -7.58 -11.99 -27.36
CA LEU A 29 -6.80 -10.86 -27.85
C LEU A 29 -7.61 -9.57 -27.87
N LEU A 30 -8.87 -9.61 -28.31
CA LEU A 30 -9.74 -8.43 -28.30
C LEU A 30 -10.04 -7.94 -26.88
N ALA A 31 -10.15 -8.85 -25.91
CA ALA A 31 -10.29 -8.48 -24.51
C ALA A 31 -9.02 -7.77 -24.01
N GLU A 32 -7.84 -8.32 -24.28
CA GLU A 32 -6.55 -7.73 -23.88
C GLU A 32 -6.29 -6.37 -24.56
N VAL A 33 -6.64 -6.24 -25.84
CA VAL A 33 -6.54 -4.95 -26.54
C VAL A 33 -7.44 -3.90 -25.87
N ARG A 34 -8.65 -4.26 -25.46
CA ARG A 34 -9.55 -3.32 -24.75
C ARG A 34 -8.99 -2.91 -23.39
N THR A 35 -8.44 -3.84 -22.61
CA THR A 35 -7.82 -3.51 -21.31
C THR A 35 -6.60 -2.60 -21.48
N LEU A 36 -5.74 -2.88 -22.46
CA LEU A 36 -4.57 -2.07 -22.77
C LEU A 36 -4.93 -0.67 -23.25
N LEU A 37 -5.97 -0.53 -24.09
CA LEU A 37 -6.45 0.77 -24.54
C LEU A 37 -6.98 1.61 -23.36
N ALA A 38 -7.79 1.02 -22.49
CA ALA A 38 -8.30 1.69 -21.30
C ALA A 38 -7.16 2.13 -20.35
N ALA A 39 -6.18 1.25 -20.13
CA ALA A 39 -5.01 1.56 -19.32
C ALA A 39 -4.17 2.70 -19.93
N ASN A 40 -3.94 2.67 -21.24
CA ASN A 40 -3.19 3.72 -21.95
C ASN A 40 -3.92 5.07 -21.92
N GLU A 41 -5.25 5.07 -22.05
CA GLU A 41 -6.04 6.28 -21.93
C GLU A 41 -5.93 6.88 -20.53
N ALA A 42 -6.07 6.05 -19.49
CA ALA A 42 -5.92 6.45 -18.09
C ALA A 42 -4.52 7.02 -17.81
N LEU A 43 -3.47 6.34 -18.28
CA LEU A 43 -2.07 6.81 -18.16
C LEU A 43 -1.87 8.14 -18.90
N SER A 44 -2.43 8.27 -20.09
CA SER A 44 -2.34 9.50 -20.89
C SER A 44 -3.04 10.67 -20.21
N LYS A 45 -4.24 10.46 -19.65
CA LYS A 45 -4.95 11.46 -18.83
C LYS A 45 -4.11 11.86 -17.61
N ARG A 46 -3.56 10.89 -16.87
CA ARG A 46 -2.70 11.14 -15.70
C ARG A 46 -1.46 11.96 -16.06
N ARG A 47 -0.77 11.60 -17.15
CA ARG A 47 0.42 12.33 -17.63
C ARG A 47 0.07 13.75 -18.03
N ARG A 48 -1.04 13.96 -18.75
CA ARG A 48 -1.53 15.29 -19.13
C ARG A 48 -1.87 16.14 -17.91
N ALA A 49 -2.58 15.59 -16.92
CA ALA A 49 -2.90 16.29 -15.67
C ALA A 49 -1.63 16.68 -14.89
N LYS A 50 -0.65 15.77 -14.76
CA LYS A 50 0.64 16.08 -14.13
C LYS A 50 1.38 17.18 -14.87
N LYS A 51 1.45 17.11 -16.20
CA LYS A 51 2.11 18.12 -17.04
C LYS A 51 1.41 19.48 -16.93
N ALA A 52 0.08 19.50 -16.92
CA ALA A 52 -0.71 20.71 -16.73
C ALA A 52 -0.45 21.33 -15.35
N ARG A 53 -0.44 20.52 -14.28
CA ARG A 53 -0.11 20.98 -12.92
C ARG A 53 1.29 21.59 -12.85
N ILE A 54 2.29 20.94 -13.44
CA ILE A 54 3.66 21.47 -13.48
C ILE A 54 3.71 22.80 -14.25
N ARG A 55 3.01 22.90 -15.39
CA ARG A 55 2.95 24.15 -16.17
C ARG A 55 2.22 25.28 -15.44
N GLN A 56 1.11 24.98 -14.75
CA GLN A 56 0.33 25.96 -13.98
C GLN A 56 1.07 26.43 -12.72
N GLY A 57 1.93 25.57 -12.13
CA GLY A 57 2.77 25.93 -10.99
C GLY A 57 3.91 26.91 -11.30
N GLY A 58 4.02 27.40 -12.54
CA GLY A 58 5.07 28.33 -12.97
C GLY A 58 6.37 27.63 -13.36
N ALA A 59 7.33 28.43 -13.86
CA ALA A 59 8.67 27.95 -14.15
C ALA A 59 9.47 27.89 -12.83
N LEU A 60 9.78 26.68 -12.37
CA LEU A 60 10.74 26.48 -11.28
C LEU A 60 12.14 26.44 -11.90
N THR A 61 13.02 27.35 -11.50
CA THR A 61 14.43 27.30 -11.92
C THR A 61 15.16 26.19 -11.16
N VAL A 62 16.31 25.75 -11.68
CA VAL A 62 17.16 24.77 -10.98
C VAL A 62 17.57 25.28 -9.59
N LYS A 63 17.78 26.61 -9.46
CA LYS A 63 18.11 27.24 -8.19
C LYS A 63 16.94 27.18 -7.21
N ASP A 64 15.72 27.51 -7.64
CA ASP A 64 14.53 27.41 -6.79
C ASP A 64 14.34 25.95 -6.30
N ALA A 65 14.63 24.97 -7.15
CA ALA A 65 14.58 23.56 -6.76
C ALA A 65 15.64 23.20 -5.71
N GLN A 66 16.87 23.69 -5.87
CA GLN A 66 17.95 23.49 -4.90
C GLN A 66 17.62 24.15 -3.56
N ASP A 67 17.07 25.38 -3.59
CA ASP A 67 16.67 26.11 -2.39
C ASP A 67 15.55 25.38 -1.63
N ILE A 68 14.56 24.82 -2.34
CA ILE A 68 13.51 24.00 -1.73
C ILE A 68 14.09 22.73 -1.07
N LEU A 69 15.06 22.09 -1.72
CA LEU A 69 15.71 20.88 -1.18
C LEU A 69 16.54 21.20 0.06
N ALA A 70 17.34 22.26 0.00
CA ALA A 70 18.12 22.74 1.15
C ALA A 70 17.21 23.11 2.32
N GLN A 71 16.10 23.81 2.07
CA GLN A 71 15.12 24.14 3.10
C GLN A 71 14.46 22.89 3.71
N LYS A 72 14.23 21.85 2.91
CA LYS A 72 13.70 20.56 3.39
C LYS A 72 14.67 19.86 4.32
N GLU A 73 15.94 19.78 3.94
CA GLU A 73 16.99 19.16 4.75
C GLU A 73 17.16 19.87 6.09
N VAL A 74 17.19 21.21 6.08
CA VAL A 74 17.21 22.02 7.31
C VAL A 74 15.98 21.73 8.18
N ASN A 75 14.79 21.66 7.58
CA ASN A 75 13.57 21.35 8.33
C ASN A 75 13.60 19.93 8.93
N GLU A 76 14.10 18.93 8.20
CA GLU A 76 14.26 17.56 8.70
C GLU A 76 15.25 17.50 9.87
N GLN A 77 16.38 18.21 9.78
CA GLN A 77 17.33 18.33 10.88
C GLN A 77 16.70 18.99 12.10
N VAL A 78 16.00 20.10 11.93
CA VAL A 78 15.31 20.80 13.02
C VAL A 78 14.27 19.90 13.69
N GLN A 79 13.52 19.11 12.91
CA GLN A 79 12.55 18.17 13.46
C GLN A 79 13.23 17.05 14.25
N HIS A 80 14.35 16.52 13.73
CA HIS A 80 15.13 15.51 14.42
C HIS A 80 15.72 16.04 15.74
N GLU A 81 16.27 17.26 15.74
CA GLU A 81 16.78 17.91 16.94
C GLU A 81 15.69 18.20 17.96
N LYS A 82 14.49 18.63 17.52
CA LYS A 82 13.34 18.83 18.43
C LYS A 82 12.96 17.54 19.13
N ARG A 83 12.79 16.44 18.39
CA ARG A 83 12.51 15.12 18.96
C ARG A 83 13.61 14.69 19.93
N SER A 84 14.87 14.86 19.53
CA SER A 84 16.03 14.51 20.38
C SER A 84 16.09 15.36 21.66
N ARG A 85 15.74 16.65 21.59
CA ARG A 85 15.67 17.53 22.76
C ARG A 85 14.51 17.15 23.68
N GLU A 86 13.35 16.85 23.13
CA GLU A 86 12.19 16.36 23.89
C GLU A 86 12.53 15.05 24.63
N ASP A 87 13.23 14.13 23.95
CA ASP A 87 13.70 12.88 24.55
C ASP A 87 14.69 13.13 25.70
N ARG A 88 15.69 13.99 25.50
CA ARG A 88 16.65 14.37 26.56
C ARG A 88 16.01 15.12 27.74
N GLN A 89 15.02 15.97 27.47
CA GLN A 89 14.26 16.66 28.53
C GLN A 89 13.39 15.67 29.32
N ASN A 90 12.89 14.60 28.67
CA ASN A 90 12.16 13.52 29.31
C ASN A 90 13.08 12.49 29.99
N GLU A 91 14.34 12.33 29.60
CA GLU A 91 15.31 11.43 30.27
C GLU A 91 15.54 11.80 31.74
N GLY A 92 15.44 13.09 32.10
CA GLY A 92 15.44 13.55 33.49
C GLY A 92 14.09 13.41 34.19
N GLN A 93 12.99 13.41 33.43
CA GLN A 93 11.66 13.09 33.93
C GLN A 93 11.42 11.58 33.82
N THR A 94 12.17 10.80 34.61
CA THR A 94 11.72 9.44 34.90
C THR A 94 10.35 9.57 35.56
N ARG A 95 9.29 9.38 34.78
CA ARG A 95 7.94 9.17 35.32
C ARG A 95 8.10 7.96 36.21
N GLY A 96 8.28 8.19 37.52
CA GLY A 96 8.56 7.13 38.48
C GLY A 96 7.59 6.00 38.24
N ARG A 97 8.08 4.75 38.22
CA ARG A 97 7.23 3.60 37.93
C ARG A 97 5.96 3.67 38.79
N ARG A 98 4.82 3.73 38.12
CA ARG A 98 3.51 3.70 38.76
C ARG A 98 3.18 2.24 39.03
N CYS A 99 2.61 1.95 40.19
CA CYS A 99 2.06 0.64 40.51
C CYS A 99 1.01 0.26 39.44
N SER A 100 1.15 -0.90 38.78
CA SER A 100 0.19 -1.34 37.76
C SER A 100 -1.21 -1.59 38.32
N THR A 101 -1.33 -1.91 39.62
CA THR A 101 -2.63 -2.13 40.29
C THR A 101 -3.39 -0.84 40.64
N CYS A 102 -2.70 0.23 41.06
CA CYS A 102 -3.38 1.44 41.56
C CYS A 102 -2.87 2.78 40.98
N GLY A 103 -1.92 2.74 40.04
CA GLY A 103 -1.41 3.91 39.32
C GLY A 103 -0.58 4.90 40.13
N ARG A 104 -0.32 4.66 41.42
CA ARG A 104 0.46 5.55 42.30
C ARG A 104 1.95 5.21 42.26
N THR A 105 2.81 6.20 42.45
CA THR A 105 4.26 6.02 42.60
C THR A 105 4.63 5.62 44.04
N GLY A 106 5.85 5.12 44.26
CA GLY A 106 6.37 4.79 45.60
C GLY A 106 6.19 3.34 46.06
N HIS A 107 5.50 2.49 45.29
CA HIS A 107 5.40 1.05 45.57
C HIS A 107 5.21 0.23 44.28
N TYR A 108 5.55 -1.05 44.33
CA TYR A 108 5.31 -2.01 43.25
C TYR A 108 3.99 -2.74 43.44
N ALA A 109 3.41 -3.26 42.36
CA ALA A 109 2.14 -4.00 42.37
C ALA A 109 2.06 -5.13 43.43
N PRO A 110 3.11 -5.94 43.66
CA PRO A 110 3.07 -6.99 44.68
C PRO A 110 2.95 -6.47 46.11
N ARG A 111 3.32 -5.20 46.36
CA ARG A 111 3.21 -4.54 47.67
C ARG A 111 2.12 -3.46 47.65
N CYS A 112 1.21 -3.52 46.69
CA CYS A 112 0.15 -2.54 46.60
C CYS A 112 -0.85 -2.77 47.73
N PRO A 113 -1.15 -1.75 48.55
CA PRO A 113 -2.18 -1.85 49.60
C PRO A 113 -3.58 -2.17 49.05
N LYS A 114 -3.78 -2.01 47.73
CA LYS A 114 -5.01 -2.34 47.01
C LYS A 114 -4.95 -3.69 46.27
N ALA A 115 -3.90 -4.50 46.44
CA ALA A 115 -3.72 -5.78 45.73
C ALA A 115 -4.60 -6.93 46.26
N VAL A 116 -5.45 -6.71 47.27
CA VAL A 116 -6.34 -7.74 47.77
C VAL A 116 -7.53 -7.90 46.82
N HIS A 117 -7.33 -8.67 45.77
CA HIS A 117 -8.41 -9.43 45.13
C HIS A 117 -8.21 -10.90 45.45
N VAL A 118 -9.16 -11.40 46.24
CA VAL A 118 -9.35 -12.76 46.72
C VAL A 118 -9.22 -13.78 45.58
N SER A 119 -8.59 -14.91 45.88
CA SER A 119 -8.98 -16.18 45.29
C SER A 119 -8.96 -17.22 46.40
N SER A 120 -10.13 -17.75 46.72
CA SER A 120 -10.24 -19.06 47.35
C SER A 120 -10.98 -19.97 46.36
N PRO A 121 -10.38 -21.11 45.96
CA PRO A 121 -10.98 -22.07 45.06
C PRO A 121 -11.77 -23.10 45.86
N LEU A 122 -12.99 -23.45 45.47
CA LEU A 122 -13.58 -24.74 45.85
C LEU A 122 -14.47 -25.27 44.72
N ASP A 123 -14.16 -26.51 44.37
CA ASP A 123 -14.75 -27.39 43.37
C ASP A 123 -16.22 -27.72 43.63
N SER A 124 -16.99 -27.92 42.55
CA SER A 124 -18.32 -28.54 42.58
C SER A 124 -18.25 -29.94 41.97
N LYS A 125 -18.69 -30.92 42.77
CA LYS A 125 -19.07 -32.28 42.37
C LYS A 125 -20.57 -32.34 42.11
#